data_AF-A0A0R3SIY8-F1
#
_entry.id   AF-A0A0R3SIY8-F1
#
_cell.length_a   1.000
_cell.length_b   1.000
_cell.length_c   1.000
_cell.angle_alpha   90.00
_cell.angle_beta   90.00
_cell.angle_gamma   90.00
#
_symmetry.space_group_name_H-M   'P 1'
#
loop_
_entity.id
_entity.type
_entity.pdbx_description
1 polymer ?
#
loop_
_entity_poly.entity_id
_entity_poly.type
_entity_poly.pdbx_seq_one_letter_code
_entity_poly.pdbx_strand_id
1 'polypeptide(L)'
;MAQLTQSRRLKPTPLGVVLVHGYHSIDSELVLPHMRRAVEEQLNHIATGQADFRAVLQFVLALFTTKYRYFVQHIAAMDQLFEVSFSSLSDCGRPLTRCGKCRRYLKLVESLPHRLHCPFCADTYSVPQNGSIRPYKETKCPLDDFELILWTQGAKGKSMVFCPYCYTNPPFPGQWRNSGCANCPHPSCQFSLAINGVDACTECPRGTLVLDDAHAPKFRLCCNQQESENCELEFGEAVA
;
A
#
# COMPACT_ATOMS: atom_id res chain seq x y z
N MET A 1 -25.79 12.79 -3.58
CA MET A 1 -25.11 11.48 -3.65
C MET A 1 -26.04 10.35 -3.23
N ALA A 2 -27.06 10.11 -4.03
CA ALA A 2 -27.99 9.00 -3.84
C ALA A 2 -28.53 8.62 -5.22
N GLN A 3 -28.89 7.36 -5.40
CA GLN A 3 -29.51 6.85 -6.61
C GLN A 3 -30.98 6.56 -6.35
N LEU A 4 -31.83 6.90 -7.32
CA LEU A 4 -33.25 6.60 -7.28
C LEU A 4 -33.46 5.15 -7.68
N THR A 5 -34.01 4.36 -6.77
CA THR A 5 -34.38 2.96 -7.05
C THR A 5 -35.71 2.89 -7.79
N GLN A 6 -35.98 1.77 -8.45
CA GLN A 6 -37.25 1.51 -9.16
C GLN A 6 -38.48 1.68 -8.24
N SER A 7 -38.31 1.57 -6.91
CA SER A 7 -39.34 1.79 -5.90
C SER A 7 -39.44 3.25 -5.39
N ARG A 8 -38.95 4.26 -6.13
CA ARG A 8 -38.91 5.69 -5.70
C ARG A 8 -38.22 5.93 -4.34
N ARG A 9 -37.31 5.03 -3.93
CA ARG A 9 -36.51 5.20 -2.72
C ARG A 9 -35.12 5.69 -3.09
N LEU A 10 -34.57 6.60 -2.29
CA LEU A 10 -33.20 7.06 -2.42
C LEU A 10 -32.27 6.09 -1.68
N LYS A 11 -31.27 5.57 -2.39
CA LYS A 11 -30.19 4.77 -1.80
C LYS A 11 -28.87 5.56 -1.87
N PRO A 12 -28.11 5.71 -0.78
CA PRO A 12 -26.80 6.36 -0.82
C PRO A 12 -25.87 5.67 -1.83
N THR A 13 -25.08 6.46 -2.56
CA THR A 13 -24.00 5.91 -3.39
C THR A 13 -22.80 5.55 -2.51
N PRO A 14 -21.95 4.59 -2.90
CA PRO A 14 -20.68 4.33 -2.21
C PRO A 14 -19.85 5.62 -2.02
N LEU A 15 -19.78 6.45 -3.08
CA LEU A 15 -19.21 7.80 -3.03
C LEU A 15 -19.80 8.68 -1.93
N GLY A 16 -21.13 8.73 -1.84
CA GLY A 16 -21.82 9.47 -0.80
C GLY A 16 -21.50 8.99 0.61
N VAL A 17 -21.48 7.68 0.81
CA VAL A 17 -21.20 7.08 2.11
C VAL A 17 -19.80 7.44 2.59
N VAL A 18 -18.78 7.27 1.75
CA VAL A 18 -17.39 7.53 2.13
C VAL A 18 -17.12 9.01 2.34
N LEU A 19 -17.71 9.89 1.51
CA LEU A 19 -17.63 11.33 1.75
C LEU A 19 -18.21 11.69 3.10
N VAL A 20 -19.39 11.20 3.44
CA VAL A 20 -20.01 11.45 4.74
C VAL A 20 -19.11 10.97 5.88
N HIS A 21 -18.54 9.75 5.77
CA HIS A 21 -17.63 9.23 6.79
C HIS A 21 -16.33 10.02 6.90
N GLY A 22 -15.76 10.47 5.79
CA GLY A 22 -14.50 11.21 5.80
C GLY A 22 -14.64 12.65 6.27
N TYR A 23 -15.74 13.31 5.93
CA TYR A 23 -16.09 14.58 6.58
C TYR A 23 -16.33 14.37 8.07
N HIS A 24 -17.03 13.30 8.46
CA HIS A 24 -17.30 13.01 9.87
C HIS A 24 -16.04 12.69 10.68
N SER A 25 -15.06 11.99 10.09
CA SER A 25 -13.79 11.66 10.74
C SER A 25 -12.87 12.86 10.93
N ILE A 26 -12.93 13.83 10.02
CA ILE A 26 -12.18 15.08 10.15
C ILE A 26 -12.91 16.02 11.10
N ASP A 27 -14.17 16.36 10.80
CA ASP A 27 -14.97 17.28 11.60
C ASP A 27 -16.46 16.90 11.55
N SER A 28 -16.90 16.22 12.61
CA SER A 28 -18.28 15.73 12.72
C SER A 28 -19.35 16.83 12.62
N GLU A 29 -19.06 18.08 12.99
CA GLU A 29 -20.04 19.16 12.93
C GLU A 29 -20.40 19.57 11.49
N LEU A 30 -19.53 19.27 10.51
CA LEU A 30 -19.81 19.53 9.09
C LEU A 30 -20.88 18.60 8.51
N VAL A 31 -21.15 17.46 9.17
CA VAL A 31 -22.08 16.43 8.72
C VAL A 31 -23.34 16.39 9.60
N LEU A 32 -23.18 16.69 10.89
CA LEU A 32 -24.29 16.73 11.84
C LEU A 32 -25.18 17.96 11.62
N PRO A 33 -26.48 17.88 11.96
CA PRO A 33 -27.44 18.95 11.64
C PRO A 33 -27.29 20.21 12.50
N HIS A 34 -26.43 20.22 13.51
CA HIS A 34 -26.35 21.28 14.53
C HIS A 34 -25.95 22.64 13.96
N MET A 35 -24.86 22.70 13.21
CA MET A 35 -24.40 23.96 12.60
C MET A 35 -25.44 24.54 11.65
N ARG A 36 -26.04 23.68 10.82
CA ARG A 36 -27.10 24.10 9.89
C ARG A 36 -28.31 24.65 10.62
N ARG A 37 -28.77 23.98 11.69
CA ARG A 37 -29.86 24.46 12.53
C ARG A 37 -29.54 25.84 13.11
N ALA A 38 -28.36 26.02 13.69
CA ALA A 38 -27.97 27.29 14.31
C ALA A 38 -27.95 28.44 13.28
N VAL A 39 -27.46 28.19 12.06
CA VAL A 39 -27.49 29.20 10.98
C VAL A 39 -28.94 29.50 10.55
N GLU A 40 -29.78 28.48 10.38
CA GLU A 40 -31.19 28.65 10.02
C GLU A 40 -31.97 29.44 11.11
N GLU A 41 -31.66 29.23 12.39
CA GLU A 41 -32.21 30.03 13.50
C GLU A 41 -31.78 31.50 13.42
N GLN A 42 -30.51 31.79 13.15
CA GLN A 42 -30.03 33.17 12.96
C GLN A 42 -30.69 33.86 11.76
N LEU A 43 -30.95 33.13 10.67
CA LEU A 43 -31.69 33.65 9.52
C LEU A 43 -33.14 34.03 9.89
N ASN A 44 -33.80 33.25 10.76
CA ASN A 44 -35.13 33.60 11.27
C ASN A 44 -35.10 34.87 12.16
N HIS A 45 -34.05 35.06 12.96
CA HIS A 45 -33.88 36.28 13.74
C HIS A 45 -33.64 37.50 12.86
N ILE A 46 -32.90 37.37 11.77
CA ILE A 46 -32.74 38.46 10.79
C ILE A 46 -34.09 38.81 10.16
N ALA A 47 -34.86 37.80 9.73
CA ALA A 47 -36.17 38.00 9.11
C ALA A 47 -37.17 38.71 10.04
N THR A 48 -37.05 38.51 11.35
CA THR A 48 -37.88 39.16 12.38
C THR A 48 -37.31 40.47 12.91
N GLY A 49 -36.15 40.93 12.39
CA GLY A 49 -35.48 42.16 12.83
C GLY A 49 -34.78 42.05 14.19
N GLN A 50 -34.59 40.83 14.70
CA GLN A 50 -33.97 40.53 16.00
C GLN A 50 -32.46 40.31 15.93
N ALA A 51 -31.87 40.22 14.73
CA ALA A 51 -30.43 40.07 14.52
C ALA A 51 -29.94 40.96 13.37
N ASP A 52 -28.72 41.49 13.50
CA ASP A 52 -28.06 42.26 12.44
C ASP A 52 -27.44 41.33 11.40
N PHE A 53 -27.77 41.58 10.13
CA PHE A 53 -27.28 40.77 9.01
C PHE A 53 -25.75 40.75 8.91
N ARG A 54 -25.08 41.91 9.08
CA ARG A 54 -23.63 42.00 8.90
C ARG A 54 -22.89 41.26 9.99
N ALA A 55 -23.36 41.36 11.24
CA ALA A 55 -22.82 40.62 12.37
C ALA A 55 -22.95 39.10 12.16
N VAL A 56 -24.12 38.61 11.76
CA VAL A 56 -24.33 37.18 11.49
C VAL A 56 -23.45 36.70 10.33
N LEU A 57 -23.35 37.47 9.25
CA LEU A 57 -22.49 37.12 8.11
C LEU A 57 -21.02 37.00 8.50
N GLN A 58 -20.49 37.98 9.25
CA GLN A 58 -19.10 37.95 9.72
C GLN A 58 -18.84 36.74 10.62
N PHE A 59 -19.76 36.43 11.53
CA PHE A 59 -19.67 35.27 12.40
C PHE A 59 -19.61 33.96 11.60
N VAL A 60 -20.54 33.76 10.65
CA VAL A 60 -20.61 32.54 9.84
C VAL A 60 -19.36 32.37 8.97
N LEU A 61 -18.86 33.45 8.36
CA LEU A 61 -17.62 33.41 7.57
C LEU A 61 -16.40 33.06 8.44
N ALA A 62 -16.28 33.64 9.63
CA ALA A 62 -15.19 33.32 10.56
C ALA A 62 -15.24 31.85 11.01
N LEU A 63 -16.43 31.32 11.28
CA LEU A 63 -16.67 29.93 11.64
C LEU A 63 -16.22 28.99 10.51
N PHE A 64 -16.73 29.18 9.29
CA PHE A 64 -16.38 28.33 8.15
C PHE A 64 -14.91 28.48 7.72
N THR A 65 -14.30 29.65 7.90
CA THR A 65 -12.86 29.84 7.65
C THR A 65 -12.02 28.99 8.59
N THR A 66 -12.37 28.94 9.88
CA THR A 66 -11.69 28.11 10.88
C THR A 66 -11.86 26.63 10.55
N LYS A 67 -13.10 26.21 10.26
CA LYS A 67 -13.42 24.84 9.85
C LYS A 67 -12.67 24.42 8.59
N TYR A 68 -12.61 25.29 7.57
CA TYR A 68 -11.87 25.03 6.34
C TYR A 68 -10.37 24.83 6.59
N ARG A 69 -9.74 25.70 7.38
CA ARG A 69 -8.31 25.56 7.73
C ARG A 69 -8.03 24.25 8.45
N TYR A 70 -8.88 23.91 9.43
CA TYR A 70 -8.78 22.63 10.14
C TYR A 70 -8.94 21.45 9.17
N PHE A 71 -9.91 21.51 8.27
CA PHE A 71 -10.15 20.46 7.28
C PHE A 71 -8.95 20.24 6.36
N VAL A 72 -8.37 21.31 5.81
CA VAL A 72 -7.18 21.23 4.94
C VAL A 72 -5.98 20.63 5.68
N GLN A 73 -5.77 20.98 6.95
CA GLN A 73 -4.68 20.42 7.77
C GLN A 73 -4.82 18.91 8.02
N HIS A 74 -6.05 18.38 7.98
CA HIS A 74 -6.35 16.98 8.29
C HIS A 74 -6.85 16.19 7.07
N ILE A 75 -6.66 16.74 5.85
CA ILE A 75 -7.17 16.14 4.60
C ILE A 75 -6.62 14.72 4.37
N ALA A 76 -5.44 14.39 4.90
CA ALA A 76 -4.86 13.05 4.79
C ALA A 76 -5.76 11.94 5.39
N ALA A 77 -6.61 12.25 6.38
CA ALA A 77 -7.58 11.29 6.91
C ALA A 77 -8.67 10.95 5.87
N MET A 78 -8.99 11.90 4.98
CA MET A 78 -9.87 11.68 3.84
C MET A 78 -9.23 10.74 2.83
N ASP A 79 -7.95 10.98 2.51
CA ASP A 79 -7.21 10.17 1.54
C ASP A 79 -7.12 8.71 1.99
N GLN A 80 -6.92 8.44 3.28
CA GLN A 80 -6.94 7.09 3.83
C GLN A 80 -8.29 6.38 3.61
N LEU A 81 -9.41 7.09 3.80
CA LEU A 81 -10.75 6.51 3.62
C LEU A 81 -11.11 6.33 2.13
N PHE A 82 -10.67 7.24 1.28
CA PHE A 82 -10.83 7.15 -0.17
C PHE A 82 -9.98 6.05 -0.78
N GLU A 83 -8.75 5.88 -0.29
CA GLU A 83 -7.84 4.81 -0.68
C GLU A 83 -8.44 3.43 -0.36
N VAL A 84 -9.11 3.30 0.79
CA VAL A 84 -9.80 2.07 1.22
C VAL A 84 -11.12 1.83 0.47
N SER A 85 -11.79 2.88 -0.03
CA SER A 85 -13.19 2.76 -0.49
C SER A 85 -13.45 3.01 -1.99
N PHE A 86 -12.58 3.73 -2.72
CA PHE A 86 -12.73 3.99 -4.16
C PHE A 86 -11.69 3.38 -5.06
N SER A 87 -10.66 2.78 -4.48
CA SER A 87 -10.02 1.72 -5.22
C SER A 87 -10.99 0.54 -5.18
N SER A 88 -11.57 0.16 -6.32
CA SER A 88 -11.85 -1.25 -6.51
C SER A 88 -10.49 -1.95 -6.57
N LEU A 89 -9.79 -2.07 -5.44
CA LEU A 89 -8.61 -2.92 -5.30
C LEU A 89 -8.95 -4.37 -5.70
N SER A 90 -10.23 -4.72 -5.67
CA SER A 90 -10.79 -5.96 -6.22
C SER A 90 -10.87 -6.04 -7.74
N ASP A 91 -10.83 -4.93 -8.50
CA ASP A 91 -10.84 -4.92 -9.98
C ASP A 91 -9.58 -4.27 -10.59
N CYS A 92 -8.82 -3.50 -9.82
CA CYS A 92 -7.55 -2.95 -10.24
C CYS A 92 -6.42 -3.99 -10.07
N GLY A 93 -5.60 -4.10 -11.10
CA GLY A 93 -4.40 -4.92 -11.09
C GLY A 93 -4.59 -6.33 -11.66
N ARG A 94 -3.51 -6.86 -12.20
CA ARG A 94 -3.47 -8.21 -12.78
C ARG A 94 -3.23 -9.26 -11.69
N PRO A 95 -3.92 -10.41 -11.70
CA PRO A 95 -3.56 -11.53 -10.84
C PRO A 95 -2.07 -11.89 -11.02
N LEU A 96 -1.35 -12.09 -9.93
CA LEU A 96 0.09 -12.36 -9.96
C LEU A 96 0.46 -13.66 -9.22
N THR A 97 0.34 -13.67 -7.89
CA THR A 97 0.68 -14.82 -7.01
C THR A 97 -0.46 -15.12 -6.05
N ARG A 98 -0.43 -16.24 -5.34
CA ARG A 98 -1.45 -16.60 -4.34
C ARG A 98 -1.11 -16.08 -2.95
N CYS A 99 -2.15 -15.59 -2.27
CA CYS A 99 -2.11 -15.21 -0.87
C CYS A 99 -1.97 -16.45 0.01
N GLY A 100 -1.03 -16.45 0.96
CA GLY A 100 -0.86 -17.56 1.90
C GLY A 100 -2.05 -17.74 2.86
N LYS A 101 -2.76 -16.65 3.19
CA LYS A 101 -3.92 -16.68 4.10
C LYS A 101 -5.15 -17.37 3.51
N CYS A 102 -5.55 -16.97 2.28
CA CYS A 102 -6.81 -17.42 1.67
C CYS A 102 -6.63 -18.23 0.38
N ARG A 103 -5.40 -18.39 -0.11
CA ARG A 103 -5.03 -19.13 -1.33
C ARG A 103 -5.61 -18.58 -2.64
N ARG A 104 -6.25 -17.41 -2.58
CA ARG A 104 -6.73 -16.65 -3.74
C ARG A 104 -5.63 -15.76 -4.29
N TYR A 105 -5.75 -15.36 -5.55
CA TYR A 105 -4.77 -14.50 -6.20
C TYR A 105 -4.69 -13.13 -5.53
N LEU A 106 -3.46 -12.72 -5.22
CA LEU A 106 -3.04 -11.34 -5.05
C LEU A 106 -3.03 -10.68 -6.43
N LYS A 107 -3.53 -9.45 -6.49
CA LYS A 107 -3.48 -8.60 -7.66
C LYS A 107 -2.31 -7.62 -7.55
N LEU A 108 -1.49 -7.54 -8.58
CA LEU A 108 -0.48 -6.50 -8.70
C LEU A 108 -1.13 -5.23 -9.22
N VAL A 109 -1.14 -4.20 -8.40
CA VAL A 109 -1.58 -2.86 -8.77
C VAL A 109 -0.36 -2.10 -9.29
N GLU A 110 -0.36 -1.82 -10.60
CA GLU A 110 0.76 -1.17 -11.32
C GLU A 110 0.67 0.37 -11.30
N SER A 111 -0.39 0.94 -10.74
CA SER A 111 -0.41 2.38 -10.44
C SER A 111 0.56 2.66 -9.28
N LEU A 112 1.43 3.65 -9.42
CA LEU A 112 2.38 4.02 -8.37
C LEU A 112 1.67 4.51 -7.08
N PRO A 113 2.17 4.13 -5.88
CA PRO A 113 3.22 3.14 -5.67
C PRO A 113 2.71 1.72 -5.99
N HIS A 114 3.56 0.92 -6.66
CA HIS A 114 3.27 -0.48 -6.94
C HIS A 114 3.01 -1.21 -5.63
N ARG A 115 1.99 -2.07 -5.61
CA ARG A 115 1.60 -2.86 -4.43
C ARG A 115 0.84 -4.13 -4.83
N LEU A 116 0.79 -5.09 -3.91
CA LEU A 116 -0.03 -6.28 -4.05
C LEU A 116 -1.26 -6.15 -3.16
N HIS A 117 -2.40 -6.58 -3.68
CA HIS A 117 -3.64 -6.58 -2.92
C HIS A 117 -4.35 -7.92 -2.96
N CYS A 118 -4.80 -8.39 -1.80
CA CYS A 118 -5.67 -9.55 -1.69
C CYS A 118 -7.14 -9.09 -1.60
N PRO A 119 -7.97 -9.25 -2.64
CA PRO A 119 -9.35 -8.77 -2.61
C PRO A 119 -10.25 -9.56 -1.65
N PHE A 120 -9.83 -10.77 -1.27
CA PHE A 120 -10.59 -11.61 -0.35
C PHE A 120 -10.24 -11.36 1.11
N CYS A 121 -8.96 -11.06 1.42
CA CYS A 121 -8.54 -10.71 2.78
C CYS A 121 -8.66 -9.20 3.06
N ALA A 122 -8.86 -8.38 2.01
CA ALA A 122 -8.73 -6.94 2.05
C ALA A 122 -7.36 -6.43 2.56
N ASP A 123 -6.31 -7.25 2.42
CA ASP A 123 -4.94 -6.93 2.82
C ASP A 123 -4.14 -6.35 1.65
N THR A 124 -3.22 -5.43 1.96
CA THR A 124 -2.29 -4.83 0.99
C THR A 124 -0.84 -5.06 1.44
N TYR A 125 0.03 -5.43 0.50
CA TYR A 125 1.44 -5.70 0.72
C TYR A 125 2.31 -4.77 -0.14
N SER A 126 3.34 -4.21 0.49
CA SER A 126 4.32 -3.38 -0.19
C SER A 126 5.22 -4.24 -1.07
N VAL A 127 5.70 -3.66 -2.16
CA VAL A 127 6.69 -4.27 -3.06
C VAL A 127 7.80 -3.25 -3.34
N PRO A 128 9.01 -3.71 -3.74
CA PRO A 128 10.05 -2.79 -4.20
C PRO A 128 9.58 -1.99 -5.42
N GLN A 129 9.92 -0.69 -5.44
CA GLN A 129 9.55 0.22 -6.52
C GLN A 129 10.62 0.22 -7.62
N ASN A 130 10.36 0.87 -8.76
CA ASN A 130 11.33 1.05 -9.85
C ASN A 130 11.92 -0.26 -10.41
N GLY A 131 11.07 -1.26 -10.64
CA GLY A 131 11.48 -2.51 -11.28
C GLY A 131 10.31 -3.36 -11.74
N SER A 132 10.63 -4.51 -12.34
CA SER A 132 9.64 -5.47 -12.85
C SER A 132 9.32 -6.52 -11.79
N ILE A 133 8.05 -6.91 -11.68
CA ILE A 133 7.55 -7.85 -10.66
C ILE A 133 6.91 -9.05 -11.35
N ARG A 134 7.39 -10.26 -11.02
CA ARG A 134 6.95 -11.53 -11.61
C ARG A 134 6.83 -12.64 -10.56
N PRO A 135 5.97 -13.65 -10.75
CA PRO A 135 5.95 -14.84 -9.91
C PRO A 135 7.30 -15.58 -9.97
N TYR A 136 7.72 -16.18 -8.86
CA TYR A 136 8.98 -16.91 -8.80
C TYR A 136 8.75 -18.42 -8.57
N LYS A 137 8.92 -19.20 -9.64
CA LYS A 137 8.94 -20.68 -9.68
C LYS A 137 7.76 -21.40 -8.99
N GLU A 138 6.63 -20.72 -8.78
CA GLU A 138 5.47 -21.23 -8.01
C GLU A 138 5.84 -21.75 -6.61
N THR A 139 6.93 -21.24 -6.04
CA THR A 139 7.44 -21.62 -4.73
C THR A 139 6.77 -20.83 -3.62
N LYS A 140 6.66 -21.44 -2.43
CA LYS A 140 5.97 -20.85 -1.28
C LYS A 140 6.92 -20.60 -0.13
N CYS A 141 6.63 -19.57 0.64
CA CYS A 141 7.30 -19.33 1.91
C CYS A 141 6.88 -20.42 2.92
N PRO A 142 7.84 -21.11 3.57
CA PRO A 142 7.51 -22.17 4.54
C PRO A 142 6.95 -21.64 5.86
N LEU A 143 6.99 -20.32 6.09
CA LEU A 143 6.46 -19.68 7.30
C LEU A 143 4.96 -19.36 7.17
N ASP A 144 4.51 -18.89 6.01
CA ASP A 144 3.19 -18.28 5.85
C ASP A 144 2.43 -18.73 4.58
N ASP A 145 2.98 -19.67 3.81
CA ASP A 145 2.41 -20.21 2.56
C ASP A 145 2.20 -19.20 1.42
N PHE A 146 2.71 -17.97 1.53
CA PHE A 146 2.64 -17.01 0.41
C PHE A 146 3.54 -17.47 -0.74
N GLU A 147 3.01 -17.37 -1.96
CA GLU A 147 3.81 -17.57 -3.16
C GLU A 147 4.84 -16.45 -3.33
N LEU A 148 6.07 -16.84 -3.64
CA LEU A 148 7.21 -15.93 -3.73
C LEU A 148 7.22 -15.15 -5.04
N ILE A 149 7.86 -13.99 -4.97
CA ILE A 149 7.91 -13.01 -6.06
C ILE A 149 9.36 -12.66 -6.35
N LEU A 150 9.66 -12.50 -7.63
CA LEU A 150 10.90 -11.94 -8.13
C LEU A 150 10.68 -10.48 -8.51
N TRP A 151 11.51 -9.61 -7.95
CA TRP A 151 11.68 -8.23 -8.43
C TRP A 151 13.01 -8.08 -9.15
N THR A 152 13.05 -7.31 -10.24
CA THR A 152 14.26 -7.04 -11.02
C THR A 152 14.36 -5.56 -11.42
N GLN A 153 15.51 -4.93 -11.21
CA GLN A 153 15.82 -3.56 -11.62
C GLN A 153 16.29 -3.46 -13.09
N GLY A 154 15.67 -4.23 -13.99
CA GLY A 154 16.07 -4.35 -15.41
C GLY A 154 16.93 -5.59 -15.71
N ALA A 155 17.45 -5.69 -16.94
CA ALA A 155 18.12 -6.91 -17.44
C ALA A 155 19.53 -7.16 -16.84
N LYS A 156 20.21 -6.09 -16.44
CA LYS A 156 21.53 -6.07 -15.78
C LYS A 156 21.49 -5.36 -14.43
N GLY A 157 20.31 -5.35 -13.82
CA GLY A 157 20.11 -4.71 -12.53
C GLY A 157 19.78 -5.74 -11.48
N LYS A 158 19.82 -5.30 -10.23
CA LYS A 158 19.59 -6.12 -9.05
C LYS A 158 18.30 -6.93 -9.18
N SER A 159 18.37 -8.19 -8.79
CA SER A 159 17.23 -9.07 -8.62
C SER A 159 17.04 -9.37 -7.13
N MET A 160 15.80 -9.64 -6.74
CA MET A 160 15.52 -10.15 -5.40
C MET A 160 14.29 -11.05 -5.39
N VAL A 161 14.41 -12.19 -4.72
CA VAL A 161 13.28 -13.04 -4.38
C VAL A 161 12.78 -12.66 -2.99
N PHE A 162 11.47 -12.48 -2.82
CA PHE A 162 10.89 -12.13 -1.54
C PHE A 162 9.47 -12.71 -1.34
N CYS A 163 9.10 -12.91 -0.07
CA CYS A 163 7.74 -13.19 0.34
C CYS A 163 6.98 -11.86 0.56
N PRO A 164 5.80 -11.64 -0.05
CA PRO A 164 5.02 -10.40 0.12
C PRO A 164 4.70 -10.07 1.58
N TYR A 165 4.35 -11.09 2.37
CA TYR A 165 3.98 -10.92 3.76
C TYR A 165 5.19 -10.56 4.62
N CYS A 166 6.27 -11.35 4.57
CA CYS A 166 7.50 -11.09 5.31
C CYS A 166 8.15 -9.74 4.95
N TYR A 167 8.09 -9.34 3.67
CA TYR A 167 8.64 -8.07 3.19
C TYR A 167 7.93 -6.87 3.84
N THR A 168 6.61 -6.95 4.00
CA THR A 168 5.77 -5.91 4.62
C THR A 168 5.79 -6.00 6.16
N ASN A 169 5.72 -7.24 6.67
CA ASN A 169 5.55 -7.60 8.08
C ASN A 169 6.67 -8.57 8.48
N PRO A 170 7.88 -8.09 8.81
CA PRO A 170 8.99 -8.95 9.21
C PRO A 170 8.59 -9.77 10.45
N PRO A 171 8.61 -11.11 10.37
CA PRO A 171 8.07 -11.98 11.42
C PRO A 171 9.00 -12.14 12.64
N PHE A 172 10.27 -11.73 12.53
CA PHE A 172 11.27 -11.90 13.58
C PHE A 172 11.73 -10.55 14.17
N PRO A 173 11.94 -10.47 15.50
CA PRO A 173 12.51 -9.29 16.14
C PRO A 173 13.88 -8.93 15.55
N GLY A 174 14.09 -7.64 15.23
CA GLY A 174 15.35 -7.14 14.68
C GLY A 174 15.54 -7.32 13.17
N GLN A 175 14.57 -7.88 12.46
CA GLN A 175 14.64 -8.00 11.00
C GLN A 175 14.24 -6.69 10.30
N TRP A 176 14.97 -6.38 9.23
CA TRP A 176 14.72 -5.20 8.39
C TRP A 176 13.44 -5.36 7.57
N ARG A 177 12.56 -4.36 7.62
CA ARG A 177 11.49 -4.21 6.63
C ARG A 177 12.10 -4.09 5.24
N ASN A 178 11.32 -4.44 4.22
CA ASN A 178 11.75 -4.36 2.83
C ASN A 178 12.94 -5.27 2.47
N SER A 179 13.14 -6.36 3.22
CA SER A 179 14.22 -7.32 2.97
C SER A 179 13.75 -8.52 2.13
N GLY A 180 14.61 -8.98 1.23
CA GLY A 180 14.39 -10.19 0.44
C GLY A 180 14.55 -11.47 1.27
N CYS A 181 14.13 -12.60 0.71
CA CYS A 181 14.24 -13.91 1.35
C CYS A 181 15.69 -14.29 1.66
N ALA A 182 16.67 -13.73 0.93
CA ALA A 182 18.10 -13.87 1.21
C ALA A 182 18.52 -13.37 2.60
N ASN A 183 17.68 -12.61 3.31
CA ASN A 183 17.91 -12.18 4.70
C ASN A 183 16.95 -12.85 5.69
N CYS A 184 16.19 -13.86 5.25
CA CYS A 184 15.26 -14.59 6.10
C CYS A 184 16.01 -15.50 7.09
N PRO A 185 15.75 -15.40 8.41
CA PRO A 185 16.39 -16.27 9.40
C PRO A 185 15.63 -17.60 9.60
N HIS A 186 14.52 -17.84 8.87
CA HIS A 186 13.75 -19.08 9.03
C HIS A 186 14.55 -20.29 8.53
N PRO A 187 14.81 -21.30 9.36
CA PRO A 187 15.77 -22.37 9.06
C PRO A 187 15.36 -23.26 7.89
N SER A 188 14.06 -23.41 7.62
CA SER A 188 13.57 -24.19 6.47
C SER A 188 13.32 -23.36 5.21
N CYS A 189 13.62 -22.05 5.22
CA CYS A 189 13.51 -21.23 4.03
C CYS A 189 14.63 -21.60 3.05
N GLN A 190 14.25 -22.25 1.95
CA GLN A 190 15.15 -22.63 0.86
C GLN A 190 15.82 -21.44 0.18
N PHE A 191 15.32 -20.22 0.41
CA PHE A 191 15.82 -18.97 -0.15
C PHE A 191 16.57 -18.12 0.88
N SER A 192 16.78 -18.65 2.09
CA SER A 192 17.52 -17.96 3.15
C SER A 192 19.00 -17.83 2.83
N LEU A 193 19.66 -16.94 3.57
CA LEU A 193 21.11 -16.79 3.55
C LEU A 193 21.83 -18.10 3.88
N ALA A 194 21.31 -18.85 4.85
CA ALA A 194 21.93 -20.07 5.34
C ALA A 194 22.03 -21.17 4.27
N ILE A 195 21.18 -21.11 3.24
CA ILE A 195 21.11 -22.10 2.15
C ILE A 195 21.79 -21.59 0.88
N ASN A 196 21.61 -20.31 0.52
CA ASN A 196 22.09 -19.77 -0.77
C ASN A 196 23.29 -18.84 -0.65
N GLY A 197 23.76 -18.55 0.57
CA GLY A 197 24.98 -17.78 0.81
C GLY A 197 26.19 -18.52 0.29
N VAL A 198 27.03 -17.81 -0.46
CA VAL A 198 28.24 -18.35 -1.09
C VAL A 198 29.49 -17.82 -0.38
N ASP A 199 29.65 -16.50 -0.33
CA ASP A 199 30.82 -15.85 0.29
C ASP A 199 30.50 -14.38 0.67
N ALA A 200 31.40 -13.67 1.35
CA ALA A 200 31.26 -12.23 1.63
C ALA A 200 31.26 -11.39 0.33
N CYS A 201 30.42 -10.33 0.22
CA CYS A 201 30.54 -9.38 -0.90
C CYS A 201 31.81 -8.54 -0.72
N THR A 202 32.63 -8.47 -1.77
CA THR A 202 33.85 -7.65 -1.79
C THR A 202 33.56 -6.15 -1.72
N GLU A 203 32.40 -5.72 -2.23
CA GLU A 203 31.99 -4.31 -2.31
C GLU A 203 31.09 -3.88 -1.14
N CYS A 204 30.63 -4.81 -0.29
CA CYS A 204 29.74 -4.49 0.83
C CYS A 204 30.26 -5.13 2.13
N PRO A 205 30.72 -4.33 3.13
CA PRO A 205 31.33 -4.85 4.36
C PRO A 205 30.44 -5.79 5.20
N ARG A 206 29.12 -5.70 5.03
CA ARG A 206 28.12 -6.56 5.73
C ARG A 206 27.31 -7.41 4.76
N GLY A 207 27.73 -7.45 3.49
CA GLY A 207 27.04 -8.17 2.44
C GLY A 207 27.57 -9.59 2.29
N THR A 208 26.69 -10.48 1.88
CA THR A 208 27.03 -11.84 1.48
C THR A 208 26.49 -12.04 0.06
N LEU A 209 27.33 -12.58 -0.81
CA LEU A 209 26.97 -13.01 -2.15
C LEU A 209 26.04 -14.21 -2.04
N VAL A 210 24.88 -14.11 -2.67
CA VAL A 210 23.88 -15.17 -2.75
C VAL A 210 23.69 -15.59 -4.20
N LEU A 211 23.44 -16.88 -4.40
CA LEU A 211 23.14 -17.43 -5.73
C LEU A 211 21.77 -16.94 -6.21
N ASP A 212 21.75 -16.21 -7.33
CA ASP A 212 20.56 -15.89 -8.09
C ASP A 212 20.41 -16.87 -9.26
N ASP A 213 19.40 -17.72 -9.17
CA ASP A 213 19.03 -18.71 -10.16
C ASP A 213 17.74 -18.33 -10.94
N ALA A 214 17.28 -17.09 -10.80
CA ALA A 214 16.08 -16.59 -11.48
C ALA A 214 16.24 -16.56 -13.00
N HIS A 215 17.48 -16.52 -13.50
CA HIS A 215 17.84 -16.39 -14.91
C HIS A 215 18.55 -17.64 -15.47
N ALA A 216 18.35 -18.82 -14.85
CA ALA A 216 18.92 -20.08 -15.33
C ALA A 216 18.71 -20.27 -16.86
N PRO A 217 19.74 -20.72 -17.61
CA PRO A 217 21.00 -21.31 -17.12
C PRO A 217 22.10 -20.30 -16.76
N LYS A 218 21.87 -18.98 -16.91
CA LYS A 218 22.84 -17.95 -16.53
C LYS A 218 22.69 -17.61 -15.05
N PHE A 219 23.50 -18.24 -14.22
CA PHE A 219 23.56 -17.99 -12.78
C PHE A 219 24.32 -16.69 -12.50
N ARG A 220 23.87 -15.95 -11.49
CA ARG A 220 24.53 -14.72 -11.03
C ARG A 220 24.76 -14.78 -9.52
N LEU A 221 25.77 -14.06 -9.04
CA LEU A 221 25.91 -13.78 -7.62
C LEU A 221 25.51 -12.33 -7.36
N CYS A 222 24.53 -12.17 -6.47
CA CYS A 222 24.05 -10.86 -6.04
C CYS A 222 24.32 -10.66 -4.56
N CYS A 223 24.62 -9.45 -4.14
CA CYS A 223 24.71 -9.15 -2.70
C CYS A 223 23.30 -9.12 -2.08
N ASN A 224 23.16 -9.73 -0.89
CA ASN A 224 21.92 -9.70 -0.12
C ASN A 224 21.57 -8.33 0.48
N GLN A 225 22.47 -7.34 0.41
CA GLN A 225 22.26 -5.97 0.88
C GLN A 225 21.91 -5.03 -0.28
N GLN A 226 20.91 -4.18 -0.07
CA GLN A 226 20.43 -3.26 -1.11
C GLN A 226 21.24 -1.95 -1.20
N GLU A 227 22.14 -1.67 -0.25
CA GLU A 227 22.80 -0.35 -0.09
C GLU A 227 23.93 -0.03 -1.09
N SER A 228 24.49 -0.98 -1.85
CA SER A 228 25.55 -0.67 -2.82
C SER A 228 25.11 -0.91 -4.27
N GLU A 229 25.25 0.09 -5.15
CA GLU A 229 24.85 0.03 -6.56
C GLU A 229 25.74 -0.88 -7.44
N ASN A 230 26.85 -1.43 -6.89
CA ASN A 230 27.91 -2.09 -7.67
C ASN A 230 28.21 -3.58 -7.35
N CYS A 231 27.49 -4.28 -6.45
CA CYS A 231 27.73 -5.72 -6.17
C CYS A 231 27.05 -6.64 -7.23
N GLU A 232 27.62 -6.80 -8.44
CA GLU A 232 27.25 -7.88 -9.38
C GLU A 232 28.49 -8.57 -9.96
N LEU A 233 28.59 -9.90 -9.82
CA LEU A 233 29.61 -10.73 -10.47
C LEU A 233 28.93 -11.71 -11.44
N GLU A 234 29.16 -11.55 -12.74
CA GLU A 234 28.72 -12.51 -13.76
C GLU A 234 29.81 -13.59 -13.95
N PHE A 235 29.43 -14.86 -13.81
CA PHE A 235 30.31 -15.95 -14.22
C PHE A 235 30.26 -16.10 -15.73
N GLY A 236 31.41 -15.89 -16.38
CA GLY A 236 31.61 -16.20 -17.79
C GLY A 236 31.39 -17.68 -18.08
N GLU A 237 30.92 -17.95 -19.30
CA GLU A 237 30.55 -19.25 -19.84
C GLU A 237 31.54 -20.35 -19.43
N ALA A 238 31.00 -21.39 -18.78
CA ALA A 238 31.74 -22.63 -18.57
C ALA A 238 32.08 -23.20 -19.96
N VAL A 239 33.36 -23.07 -20.33
CA VAL A 239 33.97 -23.74 -21.47
C VAL A 239 33.76 -25.24 -21.28
N ALA A 240 33.07 -25.85 -22.24
CA ALA A 240 33.03 -27.30 -22.44
C ALA A 240 34.38 -27.79 -22.99
#